data_AF-A0A2R6JSH6-F1
#
_entry.id   AF-A0A2R6JSH6-F1
#
_cell.length_a   1.000
_cell.length_b   1.000
_cell.length_c   1.000
_cell.angle_alpha   90.00
_cell.angle_beta   90.00
_cell.angle_gamma   90.00
#
_symmetry.space_group_name_H-M   'P 1'
#
loop_
_entity.id
_entity.type
_entity.pdbx_description
1 polymer ?
#
loop_
_entity_poly.entity_id
_entity_poly.type
_entity_poly.pdbx_seq_one_letter_code
_entity_poly.pdbx_strand_id
1 'polypeptide(L)'
;MNGNTPYAGLPGITRAGKRASADVPDLTPEQKRALREEVTEIAALTREYLPDEYVVNSNVSQGATGPQARVAVRPPVGQPVSADFAPDLDTLDDPDRSPIGDDDPSDVARGLAANAAFQVKLSVQDQITPTAR
;
A
#
# COMPACT_ATOMS: atom_id res chain seq x y z
N MET A 1 26.09 -49.32 -6.00
CA MET A 1 25.02 -49.62 -5.02
C MET A 1 24.42 -48.30 -4.58
N ASN A 2 23.11 -48.15 -4.76
CA ASN A 2 22.36 -46.89 -4.75
C ASN A 2 22.18 -46.33 -3.33
N GLY A 3 22.53 -45.06 -3.13
CA GLY A 3 22.20 -44.30 -1.93
C GLY A 3 20.76 -43.77 -2.01
N ASN A 4 19.83 -44.43 -1.32
CA ASN A 4 18.47 -43.95 -1.09
C ASN A 4 18.48 -42.95 0.07
N THR A 5 18.42 -41.64 -0.21
CA THR A 5 18.05 -40.61 0.77
C THR A 5 16.55 -40.34 0.66
N PRO A 6 15.70 -40.81 1.59
CA PRO A 6 14.25 -40.89 1.39
C PRO A 6 13.49 -39.58 1.65
N TYR A 7 14.19 -38.43 1.75
CA TYR A 7 13.58 -37.15 2.12
C TYR A 7 14.05 -35.94 1.29
N ALA A 8 14.57 -36.17 0.09
CA ALA A 8 14.63 -35.10 -0.90
C ALA A 8 13.23 -34.94 -1.51
N GLY A 9 12.39 -34.11 -0.90
CA GLY A 9 11.09 -33.72 -1.46
C GLY A 9 11.27 -33.23 -2.90
N LEU A 10 10.29 -33.54 -3.77
CA LEU A 10 10.34 -33.16 -5.18
C LEU A 10 10.66 -31.66 -5.33
N PRO A 11 11.52 -31.27 -6.28
CA PRO A 11 11.67 -29.86 -6.64
C PRO A 11 10.34 -29.40 -7.21
N GLY A 12 9.55 -28.68 -6.40
CA GLY A 12 8.22 -28.21 -6.78
C GLY A 12 7.16 -28.29 -5.69
N ILE A 13 7.41 -28.96 -4.57
CA ILE A 13 6.45 -28.97 -3.45
C ILE A 13 6.75 -27.81 -2.52
N THR A 14 6.05 -26.71 -2.69
CA THR A 14 6.03 -25.65 -1.69
C THR A 14 5.41 -26.14 -0.40
N ARG A 15 5.99 -25.70 0.72
CA ARG A 15 5.51 -26.00 2.08
C ARG A 15 4.08 -25.51 2.23
N ALA A 16 3.19 -26.33 2.80
CA ALA A 16 1.84 -25.91 3.14
C ALA A 16 1.87 -24.57 3.92
N GLY A 17 1.20 -23.55 3.37
CA GLY A 17 1.21 -22.16 3.85
C GLY A 17 2.13 -21.19 3.10
N LYS A 18 2.88 -21.63 2.08
CA LYS A 18 3.59 -20.75 1.13
C LYS A 18 3.17 -21.07 -0.30
N ARG A 19 2.72 -20.05 -1.05
CA ARG A 19 2.57 -20.18 -2.51
C ARG A 19 3.94 -20.36 -3.16
N ALA A 20 4.00 -21.10 -4.27
CA ALA A 20 5.20 -21.14 -5.09
C ALA A 20 5.54 -19.72 -5.53
N SER A 21 6.81 -19.34 -5.46
CA SER A 21 7.28 -18.06 -6.00
C SER A 21 6.96 -17.91 -7.51
N ALA A 22 6.62 -19.02 -8.18
CA ALA A 22 6.15 -19.04 -9.56
C ALA A 22 4.71 -18.49 -9.75
N ASP A 23 3.89 -18.43 -8.69
CA ASP A 23 2.51 -17.93 -8.74
C ASP A 23 2.39 -16.48 -8.26
N VAL A 24 3.51 -15.82 -7.94
CA VAL A 24 3.54 -14.41 -7.52
C VAL A 24 4.00 -13.58 -8.71
N PRO A 25 3.12 -12.76 -9.30
CA PRO A 25 3.47 -11.96 -10.47
C PRO A 25 4.53 -10.93 -10.10
N ASP A 26 5.64 -10.94 -10.83
CA ASP A 26 6.67 -9.92 -10.72
C ASP A 26 6.40 -8.82 -11.75
N LEU A 27 6.39 -7.57 -11.29
CA LEU A 27 6.23 -6.42 -12.18
C LEU A 27 7.50 -6.20 -13.02
N THR A 28 7.29 -5.84 -14.29
CA THR A 28 8.35 -5.35 -15.18
C THR A 28 8.92 -4.03 -14.63
N PRO A 29 10.15 -3.65 -15.01
CA PRO A 29 10.73 -2.36 -14.59
C PRO A 29 9.85 -1.16 -14.95
N GLU A 30 9.22 -1.18 -16.11
CA GLU A 30 8.33 -0.14 -16.62
C GLU A 30 7.05 -0.05 -15.77
N GLN A 31 6.43 -1.18 -15.47
CA GLN A 31 5.26 -1.28 -14.58
C GLN A 31 5.57 -0.78 -13.16
N LYS A 32 6.74 -1.16 -12.60
CA LYS A 32 7.19 -0.67 -11.29
C LYS A 32 7.38 0.85 -11.29
N ARG A 33 7.88 1.41 -12.39
CA ARG A 33 8.06 2.85 -12.54
C ARG A 33 6.72 3.57 -12.62
N ALA A 34 5.79 3.10 -13.46
CA ALA A 34 4.45 3.67 -13.58
C ALA A 34 3.70 3.65 -12.25
N LEU A 35 3.69 2.49 -11.55
CA LEU A 35 3.10 2.37 -10.23
C LEU A 35 3.74 3.34 -9.23
N ARG A 36 5.07 3.47 -9.23
CA ARG A 36 5.76 4.39 -8.32
C ARG A 36 5.45 5.85 -8.63
N GLU A 37 5.36 6.23 -9.89
CA GLU A 37 4.99 7.58 -10.33
C GLU A 37 3.59 7.93 -9.82
N GLU A 38 2.61 7.05 -10.00
CA GLU A 38 1.24 7.29 -9.56
C GLU A 38 1.09 7.35 -8.02
N VAL A 39 1.69 6.41 -7.28
CA VAL A 39 1.65 6.46 -5.81
C VAL A 39 2.33 7.73 -5.28
N THR A 40 3.35 8.23 -5.99
CA THR A 40 4.00 9.51 -5.66
C THR A 40 3.09 10.69 -5.95
N GLU A 41 2.33 10.66 -7.05
CA GLU A 41 1.32 11.66 -7.37
C GLU A 41 0.21 11.71 -6.31
N ILE A 42 -0.36 10.57 -5.93
CA ILE A 42 -1.36 10.50 -4.84
C ILE A 42 -0.78 11.08 -3.55
N ALA A 43 0.46 10.76 -3.20
CA ALA A 43 1.12 11.30 -2.01
C ALA A 43 1.31 12.83 -2.08
N ALA A 44 1.66 13.36 -3.26
CA ALA A 44 1.78 14.80 -3.48
C ALA A 44 0.43 15.50 -3.35
N LEU A 45 -0.62 15.02 -4.02
CA LEU A 45 -1.97 15.54 -3.93
C LEU A 45 -2.50 15.49 -2.50
N THR A 46 -2.24 14.39 -1.79
CA THR A 46 -2.64 14.25 -0.38
C THR A 46 -1.99 15.32 0.48
N ARG A 47 -0.72 15.65 0.21
CA ARG A 47 0.00 16.72 0.92
C ARG A 47 -0.59 18.09 0.61
N GLU A 48 -1.08 18.35 -0.59
CA GLU A 48 -1.74 19.62 -0.93
C GLU A 48 -3.04 19.86 -0.16
N TYR A 49 -3.74 18.78 0.20
CA TYR A 49 -4.98 18.87 1.00
C TYR A 49 -4.74 19.00 2.50
N LEU A 50 -3.49 18.89 2.96
CA LEU A 50 -3.15 18.87 4.37
C LEU A 50 -2.19 20.01 4.75
N PRO A 51 -2.28 20.50 6.00
CA PRO A 51 -1.26 21.39 6.56
C PRO A 51 0.14 20.75 6.58
N ASP A 52 1.18 21.58 6.61
CA ASP A 52 2.59 21.16 6.56
C ASP A 52 3.04 20.28 7.74
N GLU A 53 2.28 20.26 8.84
CA GLU A 53 2.56 19.40 10.00
C GLU A 53 2.28 17.91 9.73
N TYR A 54 1.52 17.59 8.68
CA TYR A 54 1.24 16.22 8.28
C TYR A 54 2.40 15.68 7.44
N VAL A 55 2.89 14.50 7.81
CA VAL A 55 3.94 13.82 7.05
C VAL A 55 3.32 12.75 6.17
N VAL A 56 3.48 12.88 4.86
CA VAL A 56 2.98 11.91 3.87
C VAL A 56 4.16 11.10 3.31
N ASN A 57 4.00 9.78 3.24
CA ASN A 57 4.98 8.87 2.64
C ASN A 57 4.29 7.90 1.69
N SER A 58 4.97 7.56 0.60
CA SER A 58 4.60 6.48 -0.32
C SER A 58 5.63 5.36 -0.29
N ASN A 59 5.16 4.12 -0.46
CA ASN A 59 6.03 2.96 -0.59
C ASN A 59 5.46 1.99 -1.62
N VAL A 60 6.34 1.42 -2.44
CA VAL A 60 6.03 0.30 -3.33
C VAL A 60 6.93 -0.86 -2.91
N SER A 61 6.33 -2.02 -2.68
CA SER A 61 7.01 -3.23 -2.21
C SER A 61 6.49 -4.48 -2.93
N GLN A 62 7.27 -5.54 -2.93
CA GLN A 62 6.84 -6.86 -3.40
C GLN A 62 6.49 -7.71 -2.17
N GLY A 63 5.19 -7.97 -1.97
CA GLY A 63 4.67 -8.79 -0.89
C GLY A 63 4.62 -10.28 -1.24
N ALA A 64 4.21 -11.10 -0.27
CA ALA A 64 4.03 -12.54 -0.48
C ALA A 64 2.88 -12.88 -1.45
N THR A 65 2.00 -11.91 -1.72
CA THR A 65 0.82 -12.04 -2.58
C THR A 65 0.96 -11.31 -3.91
N GLY A 66 2.09 -10.62 -4.16
CA GLY A 66 2.29 -9.80 -5.34
C GLY A 66 2.82 -8.41 -5.01
N PRO A 67 2.97 -7.55 -6.02
CA PRO A 67 3.29 -6.14 -5.84
C PRO A 67 2.23 -5.45 -4.97
N GLN A 68 2.66 -4.54 -4.12
CA GLN A 68 1.82 -3.75 -3.24
C GLN A 68 2.33 -2.33 -3.18
N ALA A 69 1.40 -1.39 -3.28
CA ALA A 69 1.65 0.02 -3.08
C ALA A 69 0.94 0.50 -1.80
N ARG A 70 1.53 1.47 -1.12
CA ARG A 70 0.98 2.05 0.11
C ARG A 70 1.24 3.55 0.13
N VAL A 71 0.23 4.32 0.52
CA VAL A 71 0.37 5.72 0.92
C VAL A 71 -0.01 5.83 2.38
N ALA A 72 0.87 6.43 3.19
CA ALA A 72 0.66 6.62 4.61
C ALA A 72 0.79 8.09 4.98
N VAL A 73 -0.16 8.57 5.78
CA VAL A 73 -0.19 9.91 6.35
C VAL A 73 -0.03 9.81 7.85
N ARG A 74 0.99 10.51 8.39
CA ARG A 74 1.21 10.65 9.81
C ARG A 74 0.71 12.02 10.27
N PRO A 75 -0.41 12.09 11.01
CA PRO A 75 -0.86 13.33 11.62
C PRO A 75 0.08 13.76 12.76
N PRO A 76 0.07 15.05 13.14
CA PRO A 76 0.85 15.56 14.28
C PRO A 76 0.40 14.94 15.62
N VAL A 77 -0.88 14.59 15.74
CA VAL A 77 -1.47 13.93 16.90
C VAL A 77 -2.30 12.75 16.44
N GLY A 78 -2.16 11.60 17.10
CA GLY A 78 -2.91 10.39 16.80
C GLY A 78 -2.10 9.34 16.04
N GLN A 79 -2.81 8.33 15.55
CA GLN A 79 -2.24 7.20 14.81
C GLN A 79 -2.05 7.55 13.33
N PRO A 80 -1.05 6.94 12.66
CA PRO A 80 -0.92 7.07 11.21
C PRO A 80 -2.11 6.39 10.49
N VAL A 81 -2.53 6.99 9.38
CA VAL A 81 -3.55 6.46 8.49
C VAL A 81 -2.87 6.01 7.20
N SER A 82 -3.22 4.84 6.69
CA SER A 82 -2.64 4.30 5.45
C SER A 82 -3.71 3.77 4.52
N ALA A 83 -3.48 3.94 3.22
CA ALA A 83 -4.19 3.28 2.14
C ALA A 83 -3.25 2.25 1.49
N ASP A 84 -3.73 1.02 1.35
CA ASP A 84 -3.05 -0.08 0.69
C ASP A 84 -3.68 -0.30 -0.68
N PHE A 85 -2.84 -0.41 -1.70
CA PHE A 85 -3.22 -0.59 -3.09
C PHE A 85 -2.58 -1.89 -3.61
N ALA A 86 -3.43 -2.75 -4.17
CA ALA A 86 -2.99 -3.91 -4.92
C ALA A 86 -3.17 -3.57 -6.41
N PRO A 87 -2.09 -3.46 -7.18
CA PRO A 87 -2.21 -3.05 -8.57
C PRO A 87 -2.85 -4.17 -9.39
N ASP A 88 -3.69 -3.79 -10.35
CA ASP A 88 -4.30 -4.74 -11.27
C ASP A 88 -3.32 -5.06 -12.40
N LEU A 89 -2.90 -6.32 -12.45
CA LEU A 89 -1.89 -6.79 -13.39
C LEU A 89 -2.39 -6.77 -14.83
N ASP A 90 -3.70 -6.87 -15.03
CA ASP A 90 -4.31 -6.84 -16.35
C ASP A 90 -4.37 -5.40 -16.92
N THR A 91 -4.37 -4.38 -16.06
CA THR A 91 -4.38 -2.96 -16.46
C THR A 91 -2.99 -2.34 -16.49
N LEU A 92 -2.01 -2.93 -15.80
CA LEU A 92 -0.62 -2.45 -15.73
C LEU A 92 0.10 -2.36 -17.07
N ASP A 93 -0.35 -3.13 -18.07
CA ASP A 93 0.17 -3.09 -19.44
C ASP A 93 -0.55 -2.05 -20.33
N ASP A 94 -1.67 -1.50 -19.87
CA ASP A 94 -2.44 -0.49 -20.58
C ASP A 94 -1.97 0.92 -20.15
N PRO A 95 -1.29 1.68 -21.04
CA PRO A 95 -0.77 3.00 -20.69
C PRO A 95 -1.86 4.04 -20.44
N ASP A 96 -3.11 3.78 -20.84
CA ASP A 96 -4.24 4.68 -20.66
C ASP A 96 -5.03 4.38 -19.37
N ARG A 97 -4.64 3.34 -18.61
CA ARG A 97 -5.27 2.97 -17.34
C ARG A 97 -4.34 3.19 -16.15
N SER A 98 -4.93 3.51 -15.01
CA SER A 98 -4.19 3.63 -13.77
C SER A 98 -3.78 2.24 -13.26
N PRO A 99 -2.52 2.06 -12.84
CA PRO A 99 -2.07 0.84 -12.20
C PRO A 99 -2.65 0.62 -10.79
N ILE A 100 -3.27 1.62 -10.17
CA ILE A 100 -3.85 1.54 -8.82
C ILE A 100 -5.37 1.27 -8.84
N GLY A 101 -6.05 1.48 -9.97
CA GLY A 101 -7.47 1.16 -10.15
C GLY A 101 -8.18 2.15 -11.08
N ASP A 102 -9.52 2.16 -11.06
CA ASP A 102 -10.31 3.11 -11.87
C ASP A 102 -10.60 4.43 -11.13
N ASP A 103 -10.18 4.55 -9.86
CA ASP A 103 -10.41 5.74 -9.04
C ASP A 103 -9.48 6.89 -9.45
N ASP A 104 -10.00 8.12 -9.45
CA ASP A 104 -9.19 9.31 -9.68
C ASP A 104 -8.17 9.49 -8.54
N PRO A 105 -6.86 9.66 -8.84
CA PRO A 105 -5.82 9.89 -7.84
C PRO A 105 -6.15 11.03 -6.85
N SER A 106 -6.85 12.06 -7.31
CA SER A 106 -7.24 13.22 -6.50
C SER A 106 -8.35 12.89 -5.50
N ASP A 107 -9.29 12.02 -5.88
CA ASP A 107 -10.36 11.56 -4.98
C ASP A 107 -9.81 10.64 -3.90
N VAL A 108 -8.91 9.73 -4.27
CA VAL A 108 -8.19 8.86 -3.33
C VAL A 108 -7.39 9.71 -2.34
N ALA A 109 -6.62 10.69 -2.85
CA ALA A 109 -5.84 11.61 -2.03
C ALA A 109 -6.73 12.42 -1.06
N ARG A 110 -7.87 12.92 -1.53
CA ARG A 110 -8.83 13.65 -0.70
C ARG A 110 -9.43 12.76 0.38
N GLY A 111 -9.81 11.53 0.05
CA GLY A 111 -10.33 10.55 1.02
C GLY A 111 -9.31 10.24 2.12
N LEU A 112 -8.05 10.05 1.74
CA LEU A 112 -6.95 9.80 2.67
C LEU A 112 -6.69 11.01 3.58
N ALA A 113 -6.65 12.22 3.02
CA ALA A 113 -6.50 13.47 3.77
C ALA A 113 -7.66 13.69 4.77
N ALA A 114 -8.90 13.46 4.34
CA ALA A 114 -10.07 13.57 5.20
C ALA A 114 -10.01 12.61 6.39
N ASN A 115 -9.56 11.37 6.16
CA ASN A 115 -9.41 10.38 7.22
C ASN A 115 -8.29 10.77 8.20
N ALA A 116 -7.16 11.29 7.71
CA ALA A 116 -6.09 11.79 8.56
C ALA A 116 -6.54 12.98 9.44
N ALA A 117 -7.30 13.93 8.88
CA ALA A 117 -7.86 15.04 9.64
C ALA A 117 -8.89 14.57 10.68
N PHE A 118 -9.71 13.58 10.33
CA PHE A 118 -10.65 12.95 11.25
C PHE A 118 -9.94 12.24 12.40
N GLN A 119 -8.82 11.57 12.12
CA GLN A 119 -8.00 10.92 13.14
C GLN A 119 -7.46 11.92 14.18
N VAL A 120 -7.04 13.11 13.75
CA VAL A 120 -6.64 14.18 14.68
C VAL A 120 -7.83 14.60 15.56
N LYS A 121 -9.01 14.80 14.95
CA LYS A 121 -10.22 15.18 15.68
C LYS A 121 -10.55 14.17 16.78
N LEU A 122 -10.53 12.86 16.48
CA LEU A 122 -10.75 11.81 17.47
C LEU A 122 -9.70 11.87 18.59
N SER A 123 -8.43 11.99 18.21
CA SER A 123 -7.32 11.98 19.16
C SER A 123 -7.32 13.18 20.11
N VAL A 124 -7.78 14.35 19.63
CA VAL A 124 -7.94 15.54 20.47
C VAL A 124 -9.14 15.39 21.41
N GLN A 125 -10.25 14.81 20.96
CA GLN A 125 -11.43 14.60 21.80
C GLN A 125 -11.15 13.66 22.97
N ASP A 126 -10.39 12.59 22.75
CA ASP A 126 -9.99 11.65 23.81
C ASP A 126 -9.09 12.29 24.87
N GLN A 127 -8.41 13.40 24.55
CA GLN A 127 -7.54 14.12 25.49
C GLN A 127 -8.29 15.15 26.34
N ILE A 128 -9.53 15.50 25.98
CA ILE A 128 -10.34 16.46 26.73
C ILE A 128 -11.09 15.68 27.83
N THR A 129 -10.59 15.76 29.06
CA THR A 129 -11.35 15.26 30.22
C THR A 129 -12.51 16.22 30.51
N PRO A 130 -13.79 15.78 30.48
CA PRO A 130 -14.92 16.64 30.78
C PRO A 130 -14.84 17.14 32.23
N THR A 131 -14.79 18.47 32.42
CA THR A 131 -14.67 19.11 33.74
C THR A 131 -16.01 19.32 34.44
N ALA A 132 -17.10 18.74 33.93
CA ALA A 132 -18.43 18.81 34.53
C ALA A 132 -18.94 17.41 34.90
N ARG A 133 -19.33 17.23 36.16
CA ARG A 133 -20.13 16.11 36.66
C ARG A 133 -21.36 16.67 37.36
#